data_AF-M2ZQP4-F1
#
_entry.id   AF-M2ZQP4-F1
#
_cell.length_a   1.000
_cell.length_b   1.000
_cell.length_c   1.000
_cell.angle_alpha   90.00
_cell.angle_beta   90.00
_cell.angle_gamma   90.00
#
_symmetry.space_group_name_H-M   'P 1'
#
loop_
_entity.id
_entity.type
_entity.pdbx_description
1 polymer ?
#
loop_
_entity_poly.entity_id
_entity_poly.type
_entity_poly.pdbx_seq_one_letter_code
_entity_poly.pdbx_strand_id
1 'polypeptide(L)'
;MIGFSTYFFTQASLDTSHAFSMSLGLYALGAVGTLSSWFLMGWFGRRTLYFWGLIGISLVLILIGGLGVSKSSGAQWGIAAMTLIYTFVYDATVGPVCYSLVAELPSTRLRNKTVVLARNLYNVTGIIANILTPHMLNPDSWNWGAKAGFFWGGACALCALWCFFRLPEHVYLALLLMLSRSILTVP
;
A
#
# COMPACT_ATOMS: atom_id res chain seq x y z
N MET A 1 -6.47 0.63 -10.04
CA MET A 1 -5.85 -0.68 -10.34
C MET A 1 -6.85 -1.85 -10.38
N ILE A 2 -7.92 -1.88 -9.58
CA ILE A 2 -8.89 -3.00 -9.59
C ILE A 2 -9.70 -3.09 -10.91
N GLY A 3 -9.91 -1.98 -11.61
CA GLY A 3 -10.61 -1.97 -12.92
C GLY A 3 -9.79 -2.50 -14.11
N PHE A 4 -8.48 -2.73 -13.94
CA PHE A 4 -7.58 -3.24 -15.00
C PHE A 4 -7.17 -4.69 -14.81
N SER A 5 -7.62 -5.34 -13.73
CA SER A 5 -7.28 -6.72 -13.39
C SER A 5 -7.68 -7.69 -14.50
N THR A 6 -8.84 -7.47 -15.12
CA THR A 6 -9.30 -8.26 -16.28
C THR A 6 -8.35 -8.11 -17.48
N TYR A 7 -7.86 -6.90 -17.78
CA TYR A 7 -6.94 -6.65 -18.88
C TYR A 7 -5.55 -7.29 -18.66
N PHE A 8 -5.07 -7.30 -17.42
CA PHE A 8 -3.81 -7.96 -17.04
C PHE A 8 -3.90 -9.49 -17.18
N PHE A 9 -5.04 -10.08 -16.83
CA PHE A 9 -5.24 -11.53 -16.93
C PHE A 9 -5.45 -11.99 -18.38
N THR A 10 -6.09 -11.19 -19.24
CA THR A 10 -6.21 -11.49 -20.68
C THR A 10 -4.86 -11.39 -21.40
N GLN A 11 -4.00 -10.44 -21.01
CA GLN A 11 -2.63 -10.34 -21.54
C GLN A 11 -1.69 -11.44 -21.01
N ALA A 12 -2.04 -12.08 -19.89
CA ALA A 12 -1.26 -13.17 -19.30
C ALA A 12 -1.67 -14.57 -19.80
N SER A 13 -2.45 -14.68 -20.89
CA SER A 13 -2.79 -15.99 -21.51
C SER A 13 -3.49 -16.99 -20.58
N LEU A 14 -4.14 -16.51 -19.51
CA LEU A 14 -4.91 -17.33 -18.58
C LEU A 14 -6.38 -17.32 -19.02
N ASP A 15 -6.97 -18.51 -19.05
CA ASP A 15 -8.35 -18.74 -19.49
C ASP A 15 -9.35 -17.83 -18.74
N THR A 16 -10.35 -17.32 -19.44
CA THR A 16 -11.27 -16.26 -18.95
C THR A 16 -12.00 -16.62 -17.65
N SER A 17 -12.19 -17.92 -17.40
CA SER A 17 -12.77 -18.47 -16.16
C SER A 17 -11.88 -18.24 -14.92
N HIS A 18 -10.56 -18.33 -15.07
CA HIS A 18 -9.60 -18.14 -13.97
C HIS A 18 -9.41 -16.65 -13.62
N ALA A 19 -9.50 -15.76 -14.60
CA ALA A 19 -9.43 -14.32 -14.39
C ALA A 19 -10.59 -13.79 -13.53
N PHE A 20 -11.80 -14.33 -13.73
CA PHE A 20 -12.97 -13.99 -12.93
C PHE A 20 -12.84 -14.49 -11.49
N SER A 21 -12.41 -15.76 -11.32
CA SER A 21 -12.19 -16.36 -10.00
C SER A 21 -11.11 -15.63 -9.18
N MET A 22 -10.03 -15.20 -9.83
CA MET A 22 -8.98 -14.38 -9.20
C MET A 22 -9.47 -12.98 -8.82
N SER A 23 -10.32 -12.37 -9.66
CA SER A 23 -10.93 -11.08 -9.37
C SER A 23 -11.89 -11.17 -8.18
N LEU A 24 -12.69 -12.24 -8.09
CA LEU A 24 -13.52 -12.53 -6.92
C LEU A 24 -12.67 -12.75 -5.66
N GLY A 25 -11.55 -13.44 -5.79
CA GLY A 25 -10.56 -13.62 -4.72
C GLY A 25 -9.98 -12.30 -4.22
N LEU A 26 -9.67 -11.35 -5.11
CA LEU A 26 -9.25 -9.99 -4.74
C LEU A 26 -10.31 -9.28 -3.89
N TYR A 27 -11.59 -9.35 -4.28
CA TYR A 27 -12.67 -8.72 -3.52
C TYR A 27 -12.87 -9.38 -2.15
N ALA A 28 -12.83 -10.70 -2.08
CA ALA A 28 -12.95 -11.45 -0.83
C ALA A 28 -11.77 -11.14 0.12
N LEU A 29 -10.54 -11.14 -0.39
CA LEU A 29 -9.35 -10.80 0.39
C LEU A 29 -9.32 -9.33 0.81
N GLY A 30 -9.85 -8.42 0.00
CA GLY A 30 -10.00 -7.03 0.41
C GLY A 30 -10.97 -6.85 1.56
N ALA A 31 -12.09 -7.60 1.56
CA ALA A 31 -13.04 -7.62 2.68
C ALA A 31 -12.41 -8.18 3.96
N VAL A 32 -11.72 -9.33 3.86
CA VAL A 32 -11.02 -9.95 5.00
C VAL A 32 -9.86 -9.08 5.48
N GLY A 33 -9.11 -8.46 4.56
CA GLY A 33 -8.03 -7.51 4.85
C GLY A 33 -8.55 -6.31 5.66
N THR A 34 -9.67 -5.72 5.23
CA THR A 34 -10.31 -4.63 5.96
C THR A 34 -10.75 -5.04 7.36
N LEU A 35 -11.36 -6.23 7.52
CA LEU A 35 -11.74 -6.74 8.85
C LEU A 35 -10.51 -6.98 9.74
N SER A 36 -9.43 -7.53 9.17
CA SER A 36 -8.18 -7.76 9.90
C SER A 36 -7.53 -6.46 10.37
N SER A 37 -7.72 -5.36 9.63
CA SER A 37 -7.18 -4.05 9.98
C SER A 37 -7.69 -3.53 11.32
N TRP A 38 -8.96 -3.80 11.66
CA TRP A 38 -9.55 -3.37 12.92
C TRP A 38 -8.86 -4.03 14.12
N PHE A 39 -8.54 -5.32 13.99
CA PHE A 39 -7.79 -6.04 15.01
C PHE A 39 -6.32 -5.57 15.08
N LEU A 40 -5.68 -5.41 13.92
CA LEU A 40 -4.28 -4.97 13.83
C LEU A 40 -4.07 -3.57 14.41
N MET A 41 -4.98 -2.63 14.15
CA MET A 41 -4.94 -1.27 14.70
C MET A 41 -5.17 -1.22 16.22
N GLY A 42 -5.81 -2.23 16.80
CA GLY A 42 -5.99 -2.34 18.24
C GLY A 42 -4.75 -2.85 18.99
N TRP A 43 -3.92 -3.67 18.32
CA TRP A 43 -2.76 -4.31 18.93
C TRP A 43 -1.44 -3.59 18.66
N PHE A 44 -1.29 -3.01 17.47
CA PHE A 44 -0.08 -2.31 17.05
C PHE A 44 -0.34 -0.82 16.88
N GLY A 45 0.65 0.00 17.26
CA GLY A 45 0.60 1.45 17.06
C GLY A 45 0.33 1.80 15.60
N ARG A 46 -0.60 2.73 15.36
CA ARG A 46 -1.03 3.09 13.99
C ARG A 46 0.12 3.59 13.11
N ARG A 47 1.10 4.29 13.68
CA ARG A 47 2.28 4.79 12.94
C ARG A 47 3.27 3.69 12.56
N THR A 48 3.57 2.75 13.46
CA THR A 48 4.47 1.61 13.15
C THR A 48 3.85 0.69 12.11
N LEU A 49 2.55 0.43 12.22
CA LEU A 49 1.82 -0.41 11.28
C LEU A 49 1.82 0.18 9.86
N TYR A 50 1.72 1.51 9.75
CA TYR A 50 1.80 2.21 8.46
C TYR A 50 3.19 2.10 7.83
N PHE A 51 4.25 2.29 8.62
CA PHE A 51 5.63 2.22 8.14
C PHE A 51 6.01 0.81 7.69
N TRP A 52 5.76 -0.20 8.53
CA TRP A 52 6.02 -1.60 8.18
C TRP A 52 5.14 -2.09 7.04
N GLY A 53 3.88 -1.62 6.96
CA GLY A 53 3.00 -1.89 5.83
C GLY A 53 3.54 -1.33 4.51
N LEU A 54 4.04 -0.09 4.51
CA LEU A 54 4.69 0.54 3.35
C LEU A 54 5.93 -0.22 2.88
N ILE A 55 6.79 -0.66 3.81
CA ILE A 55 7.96 -1.49 3.49
C ILE A 55 7.53 -2.83 2.90
N GLY A 56 6.58 -3.52 3.54
CA GLY A 56 6.07 -4.82 3.08
C GLY A 56 5.49 -4.74 1.69
N ILE A 57 4.68 -3.71 1.42
CA ILE A 57 4.08 -3.48 0.09
C ILE A 57 5.14 -3.13 -0.95
N SER A 58 6.13 -2.31 -0.61
CA SER A 58 7.23 -1.98 -1.53
C SER A 58 8.01 -3.24 -1.92
N LEU A 59 8.33 -4.12 -0.97
CA LEU A 59 9.00 -5.40 -1.24
C LEU A 59 8.16 -6.31 -2.14
N VAL A 60 6.87 -6.46 -1.86
CA VAL A 60 5.97 -7.27 -2.69
C VAL A 60 5.88 -6.72 -4.11
N LEU A 61 5.81 -5.39 -4.29
CA LEU A 61 5.78 -4.75 -5.61
C LEU A 61 7.09 -4.94 -6.38
N ILE A 62 8.25 -4.91 -5.71
CA ILE A 62 9.55 -5.22 -6.32
C ILE A 62 9.61 -6.68 -6.76
N LEU A 63 9.08 -7.61 -5.96
CA LEU A 63 8.99 -9.02 -6.31
C LEU A 63 8.08 -9.27 -7.52
N ILE A 64 6.92 -8.60 -7.58
CA ILE A 64 6.02 -8.62 -8.75
C ILE A 64 6.75 -8.09 -9.99
N GLY A 65 7.48 -6.98 -9.85
CA GLY A 65 8.31 -6.43 -10.92
C GLY A 65 9.36 -7.42 -11.43
N GLY A 66 10.05 -8.09 -10.50
CA GLY A 66 11.08 -9.10 -10.82
C GLY A 66 10.52 -10.33 -11.52
N LEU A 67 9.39 -10.85 -11.04
CA LEU A 67 8.68 -11.94 -11.72
C LEU A 67 8.21 -11.54 -13.12
N GLY A 68 7.89 -10.26 -13.33
CA GLY A 68 7.54 -9.67 -14.61
C GLY A 68 8.65 -9.64 -15.66
N VAL A 69 9.90 -9.99 -15.31
CA VAL A 69 11.01 -10.12 -16.27
C VAL A 69 10.95 -11.48 -17.00
N SER A 70 10.41 -12.52 -16.35
CA SER A 70 10.28 -13.85 -16.93
C SER A 70 8.87 -14.07 -17.48
N LYS A 71 8.75 -14.60 -18.70
CA LYS A 71 7.46 -14.90 -19.37
C LYS A 71 6.99 -16.35 -19.20
N SER A 72 7.55 -17.08 -18.23
CA SER A 72 7.13 -18.45 -17.94
C SER A 72 5.69 -18.50 -17.40
N SER A 73 4.95 -19.56 -17.71
CA SER A 73 3.61 -19.80 -17.15
C SER A 73 3.64 -19.82 -15.62
N GLY A 74 4.70 -20.35 -15.00
CA GLY A 74 4.89 -20.33 -13.55
C GLY A 74 5.08 -18.91 -12.98
N ALA A 75 5.69 -18.00 -13.75
CA ALA A 75 5.87 -16.61 -13.33
C ALA A 75 4.54 -15.85 -13.31
N GLN A 76 3.63 -16.15 -14.24
CA GLN A 76 2.29 -15.54 -14.30
C GLN A 76 1.43 -15.92 -13.09
N TRP A 77 1.43 -17.21 -12.71
CA TRP A 77 0.78 -17.67 -11.47
C TRP A 77 1.38 -17.02 -10.22
N GLY A 78 2.71 -16.86 -10.18
CA GLY A 78 3.40 -16.15 -9.12
C GLY A 78 2.98 -14.67 -9.01
N ILE A 79 2.88 -13.96 -10.13
CA ILE A 79 2.41 -12.56 -10.19
C ILE A 79 0.97 -12.46 -9.67
N ALA A 80 0.09 -13.38 -10.04
CA ALA A 80 -1.29 -13.40 -9.58
C ALA A 80 -1.37 -13.59 -8.05
N ALA A 81 -0.66 -14.58 -7.50
CA ALA A 81 -0.62 -14.84 -6.07
C ALA A 81 -0.02 -13.67 -5.28
N MET A 82 1.08 -13.07 -5.76
CA MET A 82 1.69 -11.90 -5.13
C MET A 82 0.78 -10.68 -5.17
N THR A 83 -0.04 -10.53 -6.22
CA THR A 83 -1.03 -9.45 -6.32
C THR A 83 -2.15 -9.61 -5.28
N LEU A 84 -2.59 -10.85 -5.02
CA LEU A 84 -3.54 -11.14 -3.93
C LEU A 84 -2.98 -10.77 -2.56
N ILE A 85 -1.73 -11.15 -2.29
CA ILE A 85 -1.03 -10.82 -1.04
C ILE A 85 -0.87 -9.30 -0.91
N TYR A 86 -0.48 -8.62 -1.99
CA TYR A 86 -0.40 -7.17 -2.03
C TYR A 86 -1.73 -6.52 -1.63
N THR A 87 -2.86 -6.93 -2.22
CA THR A 87 -4.18 -6.39 -1.89
C THR A 87 -4.54 -6.62 -0.43
N PHE A 88 -4.31 -7.82 0.08
CA PHE A 88 -4.56 -8.13 1.49
C PHE A 88 -3.73 -7.24 2.43
N VAL A 89 -2.43 -7.12 2.20
CA VAL A 89 -1.55 -6.28 3.05
C VAL A 89 -1.93 -4.80 2.93
N TYR A 90 -2.26 -4.33 1.73
CA TYR A 90 -2.70 -2.95 1.50
C TYR A 90 -3.99 -2.61 2.26
N ASP A 91 -5.01 -3.46 2.15
CA ASP A 91 -6.30 -3.26 2.81
C ASP A 91 -6.23 -3.50 4.33
N ALA A 92 -5.31 -4.33 4.80
CA ALA A 92 -5.09 -4.56 6.23
C ALA A 92 -4.29 -3.43 6.92
N THR A 93 -3.42 -2.73 6.18
CA THR A 93 -2.47 -1.77 6.75
C THR A 93 -2.68 -0.36 6.18
N VAL A 94 -2.16 -0.08 4.99
CA VAL A 94 -2.04 1.27 4.42
C VAL A 94 -3.39 1.93 4.24
N GLY A 95 -4.40 1.21 3.71
CA GLY A 95 -5.73 1.76 3.45
C GLY A 95 -6.38 2.39 4.69
N PRO A 96 -6.75 1.59 5.70
CA PRO A 96 -7.48 2.08 6.88
C PRO A 96 -6.62 2.95 7.80
N VAL A 97 -5.32 2.65 7.91
CA VAL A 97 -4.42 3.42 8.79
C VAL A 97 -4.17 4.82 8.23
N CYS A 98 -4.05 4.98 6.91
CA CYS A 98 -3.88 6.30 6.29
C CYS A 98 -5.05 7.24 6.64
N TYR A 99 -6.29 6.76 6.51
CA TYR A 99 -7.48 7.57 6.84
C TYR A 99 -7.53 7.95 8.32
N SER A 100 -7.16 7.01 9.20
CA SER A 100 -7.08 7.27 10.64
C SER A 100 -6.00 8.31 10.96
N LEU A 101 -4.83 8.21 10.31
CA LEU A 101 -3.71 9.13 10.51
C LEU A 101 -4.06 10.56 10.05
N VAL A 102 -4.69 10.70 8.89
CA VAL A 102 -5.12 12.00 8.35
C VAL A 102 -6.13 12.68 9.27
N ALA A 103 -6.97 11.90 9.97
CA ALA A 103 -7.83 12.45 11.00
C ALA A 103 -7.03 12.90 12.22
N GLU A 104 -6.04 12.15 12.70
CA GLU A 104 -5.37 12.44 13.98
C GLU A 104 -4.27 13.50 13.95
N LEU A 105 -3.60 13.68 12.81
CA LEU A 105 -2.46 14.61 12.68
C LEU A 105 -2.81 16.12 12.78
N PRO A 106 -3.93 16.63 12.22
CA PRO A 106 -4.19 18.07 12.24
C PRO A 106 -4.80 18.54 13.56
N SER A 107 -4.46 19.77 13.95
CA SER A 107 -5.07 20.47 15.08
C SER A 107 -6.56 20.68 14.84
N THR A 108 -7.38 20.56 15.90
CA THR A 108 -8.85 20.58 15.82
C THR A 108 -9.42 21.82 15.10
N ARG A 109 -8.76 22.99 15.22
CA ARG A 109 -9.19 24.23 14.55
C ARG A 109 -8.93 24.26 13.04
N LEU A 110 -7.90 23.56 12.54
CA LEU A 110 -7.54 23.54 11.12
C LEU A 110 -7.83 22.20 10.44
N ARG A 111 -8.32 21.20 11.18
CA ARG A 111 -8.61 19.85 10.72
C ARG A 111 -9.36 19.81 9.40
N ASN A 112 -10.47 20.54 9.28
CA ASN A 112 -11.26 20.53 8.05
C ASN A 112 -10.47 21.03 6.83
N LYS A 113 -9.68 22.11 6.99
CA LYS A 113 -8.88 22.65 5.89
C LYS A 113 -7.77 21.68 5.46
N THR A 114 -7.09 21.05 6.43
CA THR A 114 -6.03 20.06 6.14
C THR A 114 -6.57 18.79 5.49
N VAL A 115 -7.71 18.27 5.97
CA VAL A 115 -8.34 17.07 5.41
C VAL A 115 -8.81 17.31 3.98
N VAL A 116 -9.42 18.47 3.70
CA VAL A 116 -9.85 18.84 2.35
C VAL A 116 -8.64 18.97 1.42
N LEU A 117 -7.55 19.61 1.85
CA LEU A 117 -6.33 19.70 1.04
C LEU A 117 -5.74 18.32 0.76
N ALA A 118 -5.64 17.46 1.78
CA ALA A 118 -5.16 16.09 1.63
C ALA A 118 -6.01 15.28 0.65
N ARG A 119 -7.34 15.44 0.69
CA ARG A 119 -8.25 14.73 -0.22
C ARG A 119 -8.12 15.22 -1.67
N ASN A 120 -7.96 16.53 -1.87
CA ASN A 120 -7.72 17.08 -3.21
C ASN A 120 -6.41 16.55 -3.79
N LEU A 121 -5.32 16.56 -3.02
CA LEU A 121 -4.04 15.99 -3.45
C LEU A 121 -4.17 14.50 -3.78
N TYR A 122 -4.86 13.72 -2.94
CA TYR A 122 -5.15 12.30 -3.21
C TYR A 122 -5.90 12.10 -4.53
N ASN A 123 -6.92 12.91 -4.81
CA ASN A 123 -7.67 12.82 -6.07
C ASN A 123 -6.80 13.19 -7.28
N VAL A 124 -5.98 14.24 -7.19
CA VAL A 124 -5.07 14.65 -8.27
C VAL A 124 -4.06 13.52 -8.58
N THR A 125 -3.42 12.97 -7.56
CA THR A 125 -2.52 11.82 -7.72
C THR A 125 -3.27 10.60 -8.27
N GLY A 126 -4.53 10.40 -7.86
CA GLY A 126 -5.40 9.36 -8.38
C GLY A 126 -5.69 9.51 -9.88
N ILE A 127 -5.91 10.73 -10.38
CA ILE A 127 -6.10 11.00 -11.82
C ILE A 127 -4.82 10.66 -12.59
N ILE A 128 -3.67 11.13 -12.10
CA ILE A 128 -2.36 10.86 -12.70
C ILE A 128 -2.12 9.33 -12.78
N ALA A 129 -2.35 8.61 -11.69
CA ALA A 129 -2.20 7.16 -11.64
C ALA A 129 -3.16 6.43 -12.60
N ASN A 130 -4.39 6.90 -12.75
CA ASN A 130 -5.37 6.32 -13.67
C ASN A 130 -5.02 6.55 -15.15
N ILE A 131 -4.22 7.56 -15.48
CA ILE A 131 -3.70 7.78 -16.84
C ILE A 131 -2.43 6.94 -17.05
N LEU A 132 -1.50 6.97 -16.11
CA LEU A 132 -0.22 6.24 -16.22
C LEU A 132 -0.41 4.72 -16.26
N THR A 133 -1.25 4.17 -15.39
CA THR A 133 -1.45 2.72 -15.28
C THR A 133 -1.84 2.07 -16.62
N PRO A 134 -2.89 2.51 -17.34
CA PRO A 134 -3.24 1.91 -18.63
C PRO A 134 -2.13 2.04 -19.68
N HIS A 135 -1.39 3.16 -19.71
CA HIS A 135 -0.24 3.30 -20.61
C HIS A 135 0.92 2.36 -20.28
N MET A 136 1.15 2.08 -18.99
CA MET A 136 2.17 1.11 -18.56
C MET A 136 1.79 -0.33 -18.90
N LEU A 137 0.48 -0.64 -18.89
CA LEU A 137 -0.04 -1.99 -19.10
C LEU A 137 -0.32 -2.32 -20.57
N ASN A 138 -0.64 -1.31 -21.40
CA ASN A 138 -1.08 -1.55 -22.76
C ASN A 138 0.09 -1.96 -23.68
N PRO A 139 0.01 -3.11 -24.38
CA PRO A 139 1.05 -3.63 -25.28
C PRO A 139 1.38 -2.72 -26.45
N ASP A 140 0.42 -1.92 -26.92
CA ASP A 140 0.58 -1.00 -28.06
C ASP A 140 1.22 0.34 -27.65
N SER A 141 1.57 0.48 -26.36
CA SER A 141 2.20 1.69 -25.82
C SER A 141 3.51 1.36 -25.08
N TRP A 142 3.67 1.71 -23.80
CA TRP A 142 4.93 1.51 -23.08
C TRP A 142 5.24 0.04 -22.79
N ASN A 143 4.23 -0.84 -22.78
CA ASN A 143 4.38 -2.29 -22.64
C ASN A 143 5.28 -2.71 -21.46
N TRP A 144 5.14 -2.04 -20.32
CA TRP A 144 5.87 -2.38 -19.10
C TRP A 144 5.26 -3.61 -18.42
N GLY A 145 3.95 -3.82 -18.55
CA GLY A 145 3.25 -4.95 -17.95
C GLY A 145 3.58 -5.07 -16.46
N ALA A 146 4.00 -6.26 -16.02
CA ALA A 146 4.36 -6.51 -14.62
C ALA A 146 5.60 -5.71 -14.13
N LYS A 147 6.46 -5.21 -15.04
CA LYS A 147 7.61 -4.35 -14.66
C LYS A 147 7.18 -3.00 -14.09
N ALA A 148 5.92 -2.60 -14.29
CA ALA A 148 5.32 -1.46 -13.59
C ALA A 148 5.44 -1.59 -12.06
N GLY A 149 5.53 -2.82 -11.53
CA GLY A 149 5.78 -3.09 -10.12
C GLY A 149 7.05 -2.44 -9.57
N PHE A 150 8.12 -2.30 -10.37
CA PHE A 150 9.33 -1.59 -9.94
C PHE A 150 9.12 -0.08 -9.76
N PHE A 151 8.36 0.53 -10.67
CA PHE A 151 8.04 1.96 -10.59
C PHE A 151 7.20 2.27 -9.35
N TRP A 152 6.13 1.51 -9.15
CA TRP A 152 5.23 1.68 -8.00
C TRP A 152 5.89 1.25 -6.68
N GLY A 153 6.70 0.19 -6.70
CA GLY A 153 7.49 -0.26 -5.56
C GLY A 153 8.52 0.78 -5.13
N GLY A 154 9.20 1.41 -6.09
CA GLY A 154 10.14 2.51 -5.86
C GLY A 154 9.45 3.77 -5.31
N ALA A 155 8.30 4.14 -5.86
CA ALA A 155 7.48 5.23 -5.32
C ALA A 155 7.04 4.93 -3.88
N CYS A 156 6.61 3.70 -3.59
CA CYS A 156 6.29 3.27 -2.22
C CYS A 156 7.49 3.33 -1.28
N ALA A 157 8.68 2.93 -1.74
CA ALA A 157 9.91 3.02 -0.95
C ALA A 157 10.28 4.46 -0.62
N LEU A 158 10.13 5.39 -1.58
CA LEU A 158 10.31 6.82 -1.34
C LEU A 158 9.29 7.37 -0.34
N CYS A 159 8.03 6.94 -0.43
CA CYS A 159 7.01 7.29 0.56
C CYS A 159 7.34 6.71 1.95
N ALA A 160 7.87 5.49 2.02
CA ALA A 160 8.32 4.87 3.27
C ALA A 160 9.49 5.65 3.88
N LEU A 161 10.48 6.03 3.06
CA LEU A 161 11.62 6.86 3.46
C LEU A 161 11.16 8.23 3.95
N TRP A 162 10.21 8.86 3.25
CA TRP A 162 9.61 10.10 3.70
C TRP A 162 8.89 9.94 5.05
N CYS A 163 8.13 8.86 5.24
CA CYS A 163 7.51 8.55 6.51
C CYS A 163 8.55 8.37 7.63
N PHE A 164 9.69 7.73 7.35
CA PHE A 164 10.76 7.59 8.33
C PHE A 164 11.31 8.94 8.81
N PHE A 165 11.56 9.89 7.91
CA PHE A 165 12.11 11.20 8.28
C PHE A 165 11.09 12.18 8.86
N ARG A 166 9.87 12.23 8.31
CA ARG A 166 8.84 13.24 8.67
C ARG A 166 7.83 12.77 9.69
N LEU A 167 7.76 11.47 9.94
CA LEU A 167 6.99 10.89 11.02
C LEU A 167 7.99 10.51 12.12
N PRO A 168 8.59 11.49 12.85
CA PRO A 168 9.48 11.17 13.94
C PRO A 168 8.67 10.33 14.91
N GLU A 169 9.04 9.07 14.96
CA GLU A 169 8.57 8.17 15.97
C GLU A 169 9.06 8.75 17.29
N HIS A 170 8.21 8.73 18.29
CA HIS A 170 8.51 9.18 19.63
C HIS A 170 9.56 8.27 20.30
N VAL A 171 10.49 7.65 19.58
CA VAL A 171 11.64 6.91 20.15
C VAL A 171 12.40 7.84 21.09
N TYR A 172 12.55 9.13 20.76
CA TYR A 172 13.10 10.12 21.69
C TYR A 172 12.16 10.48 22.84
N LEU A 173 10.83 10.55 22.62
CA LEU A 173 9.88 10.93 23.67
C LEU A 173 9.59 9.78 24.65
N ALA A 174 9.59 8.52 24.20
CA ALA A 174 9.44 7.33 25.02
C ALA A 174 10.71 7.10 25.84
N LEU A 175 11.90 7.31 25.27
CA LEU A 175 13.15 7.25 26.03
C LEU A 175 13.24 8.42 27.03
N LEU A 176 12.84 9.64 26.65
CA LEU A 176 12.77 10.77 27.58
C LEU A 176 11.68 10.61 28.65
N LEU A 177 10.52 10.02 28.35
CA LEU A 177 9.48 9.75 29.34
C LEU A 177 9.85 8.57 30.26
N MET A 178 10.55 7.56 29.75
CA MET A 178 11.11 6.47 30.56
C MET A 178 12.25 6.98 31.46
N LEU A 179 13.14 7.83 30.93
CA LEU A 179 14.20 8.49 31.71
C LEU A 179 13.63 9.52 32.70
N SER A 180 12.60 10.28 32.32
CA SER A 180 11.91 11.23 33.20
C SER A 180 11.16 10.51 34.32
N ARG A 181 10.50 9.37 34.04
CA ARG A 181 9.89 8.52 35.08
C ARG A 181 10.93 7.89 35.99
N SER A 182 12.09 7.47 35.48
CA SER A 182 13.16 6.90 36.33
C SER A 182 13.85 7.94 37.21
N ILE A 183 13.88 9.21 36.79
CA ILE A 183 14.45 10.31 37.59
C ILE A 183 13.46 10.78 38.69
N LEU A 184 12.15 10.66 38.48
CA LEU A 184 11.11 11.07 39.45
C LEU A 184 10.80 10.00 40.52
N THR A 185 11.45 8.84 40.50
CA THR A 185 11.23 7.74 41.46
C THR A 185 12.41 7.50 42.41
N VAL A 186 13.34 8.44 42.53
CA VAL A 186 14.37 8.37 43.59
C VAL A 186 13.87 9.20 44.78
N PRO A 187 13.51 8.57 45.92
CA PRO A 187 13.13 9.25 47.15
C PRO A 187 14.32 9.94 47.84
#